data_AF-A0A434LC70-F1
#
_entry.id   AF-A0A434LC70-F1
#
_cell.length_a   1.000
_cell.length_b   1.000
_cell.length_c   1.000
_cell.angle_alpha   90.00
_cell.angle_beta   90.00
_cell.angle_gamma   90.00
#
_symmetry.space_group_name_H-M   'P 1'
#
loop_
_entity.id
_entity.type
_entity.pdbx_description
1 polymer ?
#
loop_
_entity_poly.entity_id
_entity_poly.type
_entity_poly.pdbx_seq_one_letter_code
_entity_poly.pdbx_strand_id
1 'polypeptide(L)'
;MVADTNSTVQIEHNITLRPVIGLTETLPKGDLEQITIEAIRTHRRLRDLAEARYEEWRKSRAVAACDTAGPTRIAYVIAMIDMLAQQTALSTLLDVLGHIPSVPALTPVRRSIGRSFARFSSSEPDLSRDRHPER
;
A
#
# COMPACT_ATOMS: atom_id res chain seq x y z
N MET A 1 -6.16 42.69 27.12
CA MET A 1 -4.98 41.83 26.96
C MET A 1 -5.30 40.80 25.90
N VAL A 2 -4.53 40.89 24.81
CA VAL A 2 -4.26 39.95 23.69
C VAL A 2 -5.38 39.01 23.23
N ALA A 3 -5.81 39.22 21.98
CA ALA A 3 -6.56 38.27 21.17
C ALA A 3 -5.58 37.27 20.55
N ASP A 4 -5.74 35.98 20.85
CA ASP A 4 -5.00 34.92 20.16
C ASP A 4 -5.79 34.48 18.93
N THR A 5 -5.60 35.18 17.82
CA THR A 5 -5.92 34.69 16.48
C THR A 5 -4.91 33.62 16.11
N ASN A 6 -5.08 32.41 16.65
CA ASN A 6 -4.36 31.25 16.12
C ASN A 6 -5.05 30.78 14.83
N SER A 7 -4.97 31.64 13.80
CA SER A 7 -5.28 31.29 12.43
C SER A 7 -4.32 30.17 12.05
N THR A 8 -4.79 28.95 12.23
CA THR A 8 -4.12 27.76 11.72
C THR A 8 -4.14 27.95 10.22
N VAL A 9 -3.04 28.44 9.67
CA VAL A 9 -2.88 28.63 8.23
C VAL A 9 -3.03 27.23 7.67
N GLN A 10 -4.22 26.94 7.12
CA GLN A 10 -4.40 25.80 6.26
C GLN A 10 -3.50 26.07 5.06
N ILE A 11 -2.29 25.55 5.15
CA ILE A 11 -1.36 25.53 4.05
C ILE A 11 -1.91 24.49 3.06
N GLU A 12 -3.00 24.87 2.40
CA GLU A 12 -3.55 24.23 1.20
C GLU A 12 -2.61 24.62 0.05
N HIS A 13 -1.36 24.16 0.10
CA HIS A 13 -0.51 24.16 -1.08
C HIS A 13 -1.07 23.10 -2.03
N ASN A 14 -2.19 23.39 -2.69
CA ASN A 14 -2.66 22.60 -3.81
C ASN A 14 -1.68 22.81 -4.97
N ILE A 15 -0.58 22.05 -4.95
CA ILE A 15 0.43 22.05 -6.00
C ILE A 15 -0.22 21.37 -7.21
N THR A 16 -0.85 22.16 -8.07
CA THR A 16 -1.36 21.66 -9.34
C THR A 16 -0.20 21.47 -10.32
N LEU A 17 -0.03 20.25 -10.84
CA LEU A 17 1.03 19.94 -11.79
C LEU A 17 0.62 20.38 -13.21
N ARG A 18 1.03 21.58 -13.63
CA ARG A 18 0.81 22.10 -15.00
C ARG A 18 1.21 21.11 -16.11
N PRO A 19 2.30 20.33 -16.00
CA PRO A 19 2.62 19.31 -17.00
C PRO A 19 1.55 18.21 -17.13
N VAL A 20 0.92 17.80 -16.02
CA VAL A 20 -0.17 16.80 -16.05
C VAL A 20 -1.37 17.37 -16.79
N ILE A 21 -1.74 18.63 -16.52
CA ILE A 21 -2.84 19.31 -17.20
C ILE A 21 -2.62 19.29 -18.72
N GLY A 22 -1.45 19.72 -19.19
CA GLY A 22 -1.13 19.75 -20.63
C GLY A 22 -1.10 18.37 -21.29
N LEU A 23 -0.76 17.30 -20.55
CA LEU A 23 -0.84 15.93 -21.07
C LEU A 23 -2.28 15.42 -21.18
N THR A 24 -3.18 15.92 -20.34
CA THR A 24 -4.56 15.42 -20.23
C THR A 24 -5.61 16.25 -20.97
N GLU A 25 -5.29 17.49 -21.35
CA GLU A 25 -6.27 18.44 -21.91
C GLU A 25 -6.91 17.96 -23.22
N THR A 26 -6.20 17.14 -24.00
CA THR A 26 -6.66 16.61 -25.29
C THR A 26 -7.26 15.21 -25.20
N LEU A 27 -7.24 14.59 -24.02
CA LEU A 27 -7.71 13.21 -23.86
C LEU A 27 -9.24 13.14 -23.84
N PRO A 28 -9.82 12.08 -24.44
CA PRO A 28 -11.23 11.74 -24.22
C PRO A 28 -11.52 11.55 -22.74
N LYS A 29 -12.70 11.99 -22.28
CA LYS A 29 -13.09 11.90 -20.87
C LYS A 29 -13.01 10.48 -20.31
N GLY A 30 -13.38 9.47 -21.09
CA GLY A 30 -13.31 8.07 -20.67
C GLY A 30 -11.87 7.60 -20.40
N ASP A 31 -10.91 8.03 -21.23
CA ASP A 31 -9.49 7.71 -21.05
C ASP A 31 -8.93 8.41 -19.81
N LEU A 32 -9.28 9.69 -19.61
CA LEU A 32 -8.92 10.44 -18.41
C LEU A 32 -9.48 9.78 -17.13
N GLU A 33 -10.73 9.32 -17.18
CA GLU A 33 -11.37 8.62 -16.06
C GLU A 33 -10.63 7.31 -15.76
N GLN A 34 -10.30 6.51 -16.77
CA GLN A 34 -9.53 5.28 -16.61
C GLN A 34 -8.13 5.54 -16.03
N ILE A 35 -7.42 6.55 -16.51
CA ILE A 35 -6.12 6.98 -15.96
C ILE A 35 -6.27 7.37 -14.48
N THR A 36 -7.32 8.10 -14.14
CA THR A 36 -7.58 8.54 -12.76
C THR A 36 -7.90 7.36 -11.85
N ILE A 37 -8.65 6.36 -12.33
CA ILE A 37 -8.92 5.12 -11.58
C ILE A 37 -7.60 4.37 -11.27
N GLU A 38 -6.71 4.24 -12.26
CA GLU A 38 -5.40 3.60 -12.04
C GLU A 38 -4.50 4.42 -11.12
N ALA A 39 -4.56 5.75 -11.19
CA ALA A 39 -3.86 6.63 -10.26
C ALA A 39 -4.37 6.42 -8.82
N ILE A 40 -5.69 6.34 -8.59
CA ILE A 40 -6.24 6.03 -7.25
C ILE A 40 -5.75 4.66 -6.75
N ARG A 41 -5.74 3.64 -7.61
CA ARG A 41 -5.23 2.31 -7.24
C ARG A 41 -3.75 2.36 -6.87
N THR A 42 -2.96 3.11 -7.62
CA THR A 42 -1.52 3.30 -7.37
C THR A 42 -1.29 4.04 -6.05
N HIS A 43 -2.05 5.10 -5.79
CA HIS A 43 -2.00 5.84 -4.52
C HIS A 43 -2.20 4.91 -3.33
N ARG A 44 -3.26 4.08 -3.37
CA ARG A 44 -3.58 3.13 -2.30
C ARG A 44 -2.42 2.16 -2.05
N ARG A 45 -1.80 1.62 -3.11
CA ARG A 45 -0.64 0.73 -2.99
C ARG A 45 0.57 1.42 -2.37
N LEU A 46 0.87 2.65 -2.79
CA LEU A 46 1.99 3.42 -2.25
C LEU A 46 1.77 3.78 -0.77
N ARG A 47 0.54 4.13 -0.41
CA ARG A 47 0.16 4.38 0.99
C ARG A 47 0.37 3.12 1.84
N ASP A 48 -0.12 1.97 1.38
CA ASP A 48 0.03 0.71 2.10
C ASP A 48 1.52 0.29 2.21
N LEU A 49 2.34 0.59 1.20
CA LEU A 49 3.78 0.39 1.25
C LEU A 49 4.47 1.33 2.26
N ALA A 50 4.13 2.62 2.26
CA ALA A 50 4.68 3.60 3.19
C ALA A 50 4.37 3.22 4.65
N GLU A 51 3.14 2.76 4.91
CA GLU A 51 2.71 2.25 6.21
C GLU A 51 3.55 1.02 6.63
N ALA A 52 3.75 0.05 5.74
CA ALA A 52 4.58 -1.11 6.03
C ALA A 52 6.03 -0.73 6.38
N ARG A 53 6.60 0.26 5.69
CA ARG A 53 7.96 0.78 5.98
C ARG A 53 8.02 1.57 7.28
N TYR A 54 6.96 2.31 7.61
CA TYR A 54 6.83 2.99 8.89
C TYR A 54 6.85 1.98 10.05
N GLU A 55 6.09 0.90 9.93
CA GLU A 55 6.05 -0.18 10.91
C GLU A 55 7.40 -0.90 11.07
N GLU A 56 8.09 -1.15 9.96
CA GLU A 56 9.44 -1.71 9.97
C GLU A 56 10.43 -0.77 10.69
N TRP A 57 10.39 0.52 10.36
CA TRP A 57 11.22 1.52 11.03
C TRP A 57 10.92 1.62 12.52
N ARG A 58 9.64 1.61 12.93
CA ARG A 58 9.24 1.61 14.35
C ARG A 58 9.77 0.40 15.12
N LYS A 59 9.79 -0.78 14.48
CA LYS A 59 10.28 -2.04 15.08
C LYS A 59 11.80 -2.12 15.09
N SER A 60 12.46 -1.39 14.19
CA SER A 60 13.91 -1.25 14.17
C SER A 60 14.35 -0.53 15.45
N ARG A 61 14.98 -1.28 16.37
CA ARG A 61 15.47 -0.76 17.64
C ARG A 61 16.41 0.41 17.34
N ALA A 62 16.01 1.63 17.72
CA ALA A 62 16.81 2.84 17.51
C ALA A 62 18.20 2.63 18.11
N VAL A 63 19.20 2.41 17.26
CA VAL A 63 20.60 2.47 17.67
C VAL A 63 20.85 3.94 17.94
N ALA A 64 20.69 4.34 19.21
CA ALA A 64 20.70 5.71 19.70
C ALA A 64 22.07 6.43 19.56
N ALA A 65 22.96 5.95 18.68
CA ALA A 65 24.37 6.32 18.66
C ALA A 65 24.93 6.59 17.25
N CYS A 66 24.10 6.81 16.23
CA CYS A 66 24.60 7.15 14.90
C CYS A 66 23.91 8.41 14.36
N ASP A 67 24.71 9.41 13.96
CA ASP A 67 24.27 10.68 13.37
C ASP A 67 23.58 10.54 12.00
N THR A 68 23.35 9.31 11.55
CA THR A 68 22.76 8.98 10.25
C THR A 68 21.40 8.33 10.42
N ALA A 69 20.46 8.68 9.53
CA ALA A 69 19.20 7.96 9.43
C ALA A 69 19.50 6.51 9.03
N GLY A 70 19.15 5.55 9.88
CA GLY A 70 19.31 4.13 9.57
C GLY A 70 18.54 3.71 8.30
N PRO A 71 18.89 2.58 7.67
CA PRO A 71 18.35 2.17 6.37
C PRO A 71 16.82 2.02 6.37
N THR A 72 16.22 1.58 7.49
CA THR A 72 14.76 1.47 7.64
C THR A 72 14.07 2.85 7.62
N ARG A 73 14.67 3.86 8.25
CA ARG A 73 14.17 5.25 8.19
C ARG A 73 14.28 5.83 6.78
N ILE A 74 15.41 5.60 6.09
CA ILE A 74 15.59 6.03 4.70
C ILE A 74 14.54 5.38 3.79
N ALA A 75 14.31 4.08 3.94
CA ALA A 75 13.31 3.35 3.15
C ALA A 75 11.88 3.86 3.37
N TYR A 76 11.54 4.25 4.60
CA TYR A 76 10.28 4.91 4.92
C TYR A 76 10.18 6.30 4.25
N VAL A 77 11.22 7.13 4.33
CA VAL A 77 11.23 8.47 3.72
C VAL A 77 11.05 8.38 2.20
N ILE A 78 11.73 7.45 1.53
CA ILE A 78 11.57 7.23 0.09
C ILE A 78 10.11 6.87 -0.23
N ALA A 79 9.53 5.91 0.50
CA ALA A 79 8.14 5.49 0.28
C ALA A 79 7.13 6.64 0.51
N MET A 80 7.40 7.50 1.49
CA MET A 80 6.58 8.69 1.75
C MET A 80 6.70 9.74 0.64
N ILE A 81 7.90 9.97 0.10
CA ILE A 81 8.11 10.87 -1.03
C ILE A 81 7.32 10.37 -2.24
N ASP A 82 7.41 9.07 -2.56
CA ASP A 82 6.67 8.47 -3.68
C ASP A 82 5.16 8.62 -3.48
N MET A 83 4.65 8.33 -2.28
CA MET A 83 3.23 8.49 -1.93
C MET A 83 2.75 9.93 -2.10
N LEU A 84 3.52 10.91 -1.62
CA LEU A 84 3.17 12.33 -1.70
C LEU A 84 3.27 12.87 -3.13
N ALA A 85 4.32 12.51 -3.87
CA ALA A 85 4.46 12.88 -5.27
C ALA A 85 3.27 12.36 -6.09
N GLN A 86 2.88 11.11 -5.85
CA GLN A 86 1.74 10.51 -6.51
C GLN A 86 0.41 11.15 -6.08
N GLN A 87 0.24 11.52 -4.80
CA GLN A 87 -0.96 12.20 -4.31
C GLN A 87 -1.16 13.56 -4.98
N THR A 88 -0.07 14.31 -5.22
CA THR A 88 -0.10 15.59 -5.93
C THR A 88 -0.54 15.40 -7.39
N ALA A 89 -0.04 14.36 -8.06
CA ALA A 89 -0.48 14.01 -9.41
C ALA A 89 -1.95 13.57 -9.44
N LEU A 90 -2.39 12.75 -8.48
CA LEU A 90 -3.78 12.33 -8.35
C LEU A 90 -4.72 13.52 -8.11
N SER A 91 -4.34 14.45 -7.23
CA SER A 91 -5.12 15.67 -6.97
C SER A 91 -5.29 16.50 -8.23
N THR A 92 -4.21 16.67 -9.01
CA THR A 92 -4.29 17.37 -10.30
C THR A 92 -5.20 16.65 -11.31
N LEU A 93 -5.15 15.31 -11.38
CA LEU A 93 -6.03 14.53 -12.25
C LEU A 93 -7.51 14.68 -11.87
N LEU A 94 -7.81 14.70 -10.57
CA LEU A 94 -9.16 14.91 -10.05
C LEU A 94 -9.67 16.33 -10.35
N ASP A 95 -8.80 17.33 -10.24
CA ASP A 95 -9.13 18.72 -10.60
C ASP A 95 -9.47 18.85 -12.09
N VAL A 96 -8.73 18.18 -12.98
CA VAL A 96 -9.02 18.16 -14.43
C VAL A 96 -10.29 17.35 -14.74
N LEU A 97 -10.50 16.22 -14.08
CA LEU A 97 -11.67 15.36 -14.28
C LEU A 97 -12.97 15.97 -13.71
N GLY A 98 -12.86 16.83 -12.70
CA GLY A 98 -13.95 17.54 -12.05
C GLY A 98 -14.82 16.71 -11.12
N HIS A 99 -14.50 15.43 -10.91
CA HIS A 99 -15.19 14.53 -9.97
C HIS A 99 -14.29 13.36 -9.57
N ILE A 100 -14.67 12.65 -8.50
CA ILE A 100 -13.98 11.43 -8.06
C ILE A 100 -14.64 10.21 -8.73
N PRO A 101 -13.94 9.44 -9.55
CA PRO A 101 -14.52 8.28 -10.23
C PRO A 101 -14.74 7.11 -9.27
N SER A 102 -15.72 6.27 -9.57
CA SER A 102 -15.98 5.06 -8.80
C SER A 102 -14.88 4.03 -9.06
N VAL A 103 -14.11 3.70 -8.02
CA VAL A 103 -13.04 2.69 -8.11
C VAL A 103 -13.57 1.37 -7.56
N PRO A 104 -13.86 0.37 -8.42
CA PRO A 104 -14.30 -0.93 -7.94
C PRO A 104 -13.21 -1.51 -7.03
N ALA A 105 -13.66 -1.99 -5.86
CA ALA A 105 -12.80 -2.79 -5.00
C ALA A 105 -12.24 -3.95 -5.82
N LEU A 106 -10.98 -4.30 -5.61
CA LEU A 106 -10.39 -5.53 -6.15
C LEU A 106 -11.26 -6.69 -5.67
N THR A 107 -12.21 -7.12 -6.50
CA THR A 107 -12.95 -8.34 -6.24
C THR A 107 -11.94 -9.46 -6.39
N PRO A 108 -11.65 -10.23 -5.32
CA PRO A 108 -10.78 -11.38 -5.46
C PRO A 108 -11.45 -12.32 -6.46
N VAL A 109 -10.83 -12.53 -7.61
CA VAL A 109 -11.19 -13.59 -8.55
C VAL A 109 -11.15 -14.89 -7.76
N ARG A 110 -12.33 -15.39 -7.35
CA ARG A 110 -12.47 -16.74 -6.81
C ARG A 110 -12.18 -17.69 -7.97
N ARG A 111 -10.91 -18.11 -8.10
CA ARG A 111 -10.58 -19.29 -8.89
C ARG A 111 -11.28 -20.47 -8.23
N SER A 112 -12.30 -21.00 -8.88
CA SER A 112 -12.96 -22.25 -8.49
C SER A 112 -11.99 -23.40 -8.69
N ILE A 113 -11.16 -23.68 -7.69
CA ILE A 113 -10.38 -24.91 -7.64
C ILE A 113 -11.34 -26.02 -7.23
N GLY A 114 -11.68 -26.88 -8.20
CA GLY A 114 -12.46 -28.09 -7.98
C GLY A 114 -11.78 -28.94 -6.91
N ARG A 115 -12.48 -29.18 -5.80
CA ARG A 115 -12.08 -30.14 -4.78
C ARG A 115 -12.37 -31.55 -5.32
N SER A 116 -11.32 -32.31 -5.57
CA SER A 116 -11.40 -33.77 -5.52
C SER A 116 -10.33 -34.23 -4.54
N PHE A 117 -10.76 -34.60 -3.33
CA PHE A 117 -9.90 -35.16 -2.29
C PHE A 117 -10.42 -36.56 -1.98
N ALA A 118 -9.95 -37.55 -2.74
CA ALA A 118 -10.17 -38.95 -2.42
C ALA A 118 -9.11 -39.39 -1.39
N ARG A 119 -9.51 -39.32 -0.12
CA ARG A 119 -9.27 -40.28 0.97
C ARG A 119 -8.06 -41.23 0.81
N PHE A 120 -6.94 -40.88 1.44
CA PHE A 120 -5.84 -41.82 1.71
C PHE A 120 -6.16 -42.56 3.02
N SER A 121 -6.34 -43.88 2.94
CA SER A 121 -6.58 -44.76 4.09
C SER A 121 -5.23 -45.13 4.71
N SER A 122 -5.04 -44.82 5.99
CA SER A 122 -3.89 -45.27 6.78
C SER A 122 -3.95 -46.79 6.98
N SER A 123 -2.89 -47.50 6.61
CA SER A 123 -2.57 -48.82 7.18
C SER A 123 -1.46 -48.61 8.20
N GLU A 124 -1.75 -48.87 9.47
CA GLU A 124 -0.76 -48.96 10.56
C GLU A 124 0.15 -50.18 10.37
N PRO A 125 1.46 -50.08 10.66
CA PRO A 125 2.34 -51.24 10.81
C PRO A 125 2.31 -51.78 12.24
N ASP A 126 1.99 -53.07 12.34
CA ASP A 126 2.06 -53.91 13.54
C ASP A 126 3.53 -54.11 13.97
N LEU A 127 3.89 -53.59 15.15
CA LEU A 127 5.14 -53.88 15.85
C LEU A 127 4.81 -54.38 17.25
N SER A 128 4.49 -55.67 17.34
CA SER A 128 4.43 -56.43 18.60
C SER A 128 5.13 -57.78 18.47
N ARG A 129 6.42 -57.80 18.86
CA ARG A 129 7.26 -58.92 19.38
C ARG A 129 8.73 -58.52 19.13
N ASP A 130 9.67 -58.60 20.06
CA ASP A 130 9.79 -59.63 21.08
C ASP A 130 10.56 -59.13 22.30
N ARG A 131 10.18 -59.66 23.46
CA ARG A 131 10.75 -59.39 24.77
C ARG A 131 12.06 -60.15 24.93
N HIS A 132 13.09 -59.45 25.39
CA HIS A 132 14.26 -60.03 26.05
C HIS A 132 13.83 -60.58 27.43
N PRO A 133 14.39 -61.71 27.87
CA PRO A 133 14.63 -61.87 29.30
C PRO A 133 16.11 -62.12 29.59
N GLU A 134 16.53 -61.53 30.71
CA GLU A 134 17.79 -61.75 31.41
C GLU A 134 17.92 -63.20 31.91
N ARG A 135 19.13 -63.76 31.79
CA ARG A 135 19.90 -64.39 32.88
C ARG A 135 21.29 -64.77 32.43
#